data_AF-A0A5E4I5C9-F1
#
_entry.id   AF-A0A5E4I5C9-F1
#
_cell.length_a   1.000
_cell.length_b   1.000
_cell.length_c   1.000
_cell.angle_alpha   90.00
_cell.angle_beta   90.00
_cell.angle_gamma   90.00
#
_symmetry.space_group_name_H-M   'P 1'
#
loop_
_entity.id
_entity.type
_entity.pdbx_description
1 polymer ?
#
loop_
_entity_poly.entity_id
_entity_poly.type
_entity_poly.pdbx_seq_one_letter_code
_entity_poly.pdbx_strand_id
1 'polypeptide(L)'
;MSVQKIRQKKQSLKSTTITMNKDLKQWISAEEQADISKTINTKLKDRKPKGKCSICRVHPAKSVCIKCGNSVCSSCYFTMVGLCQDCLSKETIEKWKNKKTDWKKILDIDWVD
;
A
#
# COMPACT_ATOMS: atom_id res chain seq x y z
N MET A 1 18.54 -45.34 19.98
CA MET A 1 17.12 -44.93 20.05
C MET A 1 17.11 -43.43 20.31
N SER A 2 16.50 -42.52 19.56
CA SER A 2 15.57 -42.60 18.44
C SER A 2 15.70 -41.28 17.65
N VAL A 3 15.86 -41.39 16.33
CA VAL A 3 15.89 -40.27 15.40
C VAL A 3 14.49 -39.68 15.30
N GLN A 4 14.27 -38.49 15.83
CA GLN A 4 12.99 -37.77 15.68
C GLN A 4 12.95 -37.09 14.30
N LYS A 5 12.31 -37.76 13.34
CA LYS A 5 11.99 -37.25 12.00
C LYS A 5 11.01 -36.08 12.10
N ILE A 6 11.45 -34.88 11.72
CA ILE A 6 10.59 -33.72 11.49
C ILE A 6 9.77 -33.97 10.22
N ARG A 7 8.46 -34.21 10.38
CA ARG A 7 7.50 -34.34 9.26
C ARG A 7 7.28 -32.96 8.64
N GLN A 8 7.90 -32.70 7.50
CA GLN A 8 7.61 -31.52 6.67
C GLN A 8 6.20 -31.64 6.08
N LYS A 9 5.29 -30.77 6.53
CA LYS A 9 3.91 -30.65 6.02
C LYS A 9 3.96 -29.94 4.66
N LYS A 10 3.96 -30.72 3.56
CA LYS A 10 3.83 -30.21 2.19
C LYS A 10 2.47 -29.51 2.03
N GLN A 11 2.47 -28.19 1.87
CA GLN A 11 1.28 -27.44 1.43
C GLN A 11 1.04 -27.75 -0.05
N SER A 12 -0.04 -28.48 -0.32
CA SER A 12 -0.52 -28.78 -1.67
C SER A 12 -1.06 -27.48 -2.30
N LEU A 13 -0.37 -26.98 -3.34
CA LEU A 13 -0.96 -26.03 -4.28
C LEU A 13 -2.10 -26.74 -5.03
N LYS A 14 -3.33 -26.58 -4.56
CA LYS A 14 -4.51 -26.87 -5.39
C LYS A 14 -4.77 -25.64 -6.25
N SER A 15 -4.33 -25.66 -7.51
CA SER A 15 -4.82 -24.71 -8.50
C SER A 15 -6.30 -25.00 -8.73
N THR A 16 -7.17 -24.19 -8.14
CA THR A 16 -8.59 -24.23 -8.46
C THR A 16 -8.74 -23.72 -9.89
N THR A 17 -9.13 -24.58 -10.81
CA THR A 17 -9.41 -24.20 -12.19
C THR A 17 -10.68 -23.33 -12.15
N ILE A 18 -10.51 -22.01 -12.10
CA ILE A 18 -11.62 -21.06 -12.06
C ILE A 18 -12.24 -21.04 -13.45
N THR A 19 -13.35 -21.76 -13.64
CA THR A 19 -14.16 -21.71 -14.86
C THR A 19 -14.95 -20.40 -14.86
N MET A 20 -14.44 -19.38 -15.55
CA MET A 20 -15.14 -18.10 -15.68
C MET A 20 -16.40 -18.20 -16.57
N ASN A 21 -17.47 -17.49 -16.19
CA ASN A 21 -18.70 -17.35 -16.97
C ASN A 21 -18.40 -16.67 -18.33
N LYS A 22 -19.11 -17.08 -19.38
CA LYS A 22 -19.00 -16.55 -20.75
C LYS A 22 -19.24 -15.04 -20.80
N ASP A 23 -20.19 -14.54 -20.02
CA ASP A 23 -20.50 -13.10 -19.99
C ASP A 23 -19.31 -12.33 -19.41
N LEU A 24 -18.77 -12.77 -18.27
CA LEU A 24 -17.55 -12.20 -17.68
C LEU A 24 -16.36 -12.16 -18.65
N LYS A 25 -16.19 -13.20 -19.48
CA LYS A 25 -15.15 -13.22 -20.50
C LYS A 25 -15.38 -12.16 -21.58
N GLN A 26 -16.62 -11.99 -22.04
CA GLN A 26 -16.99 -10.98 -23.03
C GLN A 26 -16.75 -9.56 -22.50
N TRP A 27 -17.06 -9.29 -21.24
CA TRP A 27 -16.85 -7.97 -20.63
C TRP A 27 -15.34 -7.66 -20.51
N ILE A 28 -14.52 -8.63 -20.10
CA ILE A 28 -13.06 -8.48 -20.02
C ILE A 28 -12.45 -8.28 -21.42
N SER A 29 -12.97 -8.95 -22.45
CA SER A 29 -12.47 -8.81 -23.82
C SER A 29 -12.95 -7.55 -24.54
N ALA A 30 -14.14 -7.04 -24.22
CA ALA A 30 -14.69 -5.81 -24.79
C ALA A 30 -14.00 -4.57 -24.22
N GLU A 31 -13.60 -4.63 -22.94
CA GLU A 31 -12.85 -3.61 -22.23
C GLU A 31 -11.35 -3.85 -22.36
N GLU A 32 -10.85 -4.05 -23.59
CA GLU A 32 -9.43 -4.33 -23.87
C GLU A 32 -8.55 -3.52 -22.93
N GLN A 33 -7.87 -4.27 -22.06
CA GLN A 33 -7.01 -3.76 -21.01
C GLN A 33 -5.91 -2.95 -21.67
N ALA A 34 -6.14 -1.65 -21.88
CA ALA A 34 -5.06 -0.69 -21.81
C ALA A 34 -4.32 -1.09 -20.54
N ASP A 35 -3.09 -1.56 -20.71
CA ASP A 35 -2.35 -2.29 -19.68
C ASP A 35 -1.89 -1.26 -18.64
N ILE A 36 -2.85 -0.76 -17.87
CA ILE A 36 -2.72 0.30 -16.89
C ILE A 36 -1.66 -0.13 -15.88
N SER A 37 -1.65 -1.42 -15.54
CA SER A 37 -0.63 -2.08 -14.72
C SER A 37 0.79 -1.92 -15.28
N LYS A 38 1.00 -2.08 -16.59
CA LYS A 38 2.31 -1.89 -17.23
C LYS A 38 2.69 -0.42 -17.30
N THR A 39 1.74 0.46 -17.63
CA THR A 39 1.96 1.91 -17.75
C THR A 39 2.26 2.57 -16.40
N ILE A 40 1.61 2.10 -15.33
CA ILE A 40 1.88 2.54 -13.96
C ILE A 40 3.25 2.02 -13.50
N ASN A 41 3.58 0.75 -13.77
CA ASN A 41 4.88 0.19 -13.40
C ASN A 41 6.05 0.90 -14.12
N THR A 42 5.92 1.22 -15.41
CA THR A 42 6.96 1.95 -16.13
C THR A 42 7.15 3.36 -15.58
N LYS A 43 6.07 4.09 -15.25
CA LYS A 43 6.18 5.44 -14.65
C LYS A 43 6.71 5.44 -13.21
N LEU A 44 6.51 4.36 -12.44
CA LEU A 44 6.95 4.26 -11.04
C LEU A 44 8.34 3.65 -10.86
N LYS A 45 8.81 2.81 -11.80
CA LYS A 45 10.11 2.11 -11.70
C LYS A 45 11.31 3.05 -11.54
N ASP A 46 11.24 4.25 -12.09
CA ASP A 46 12.35 5.21 -12.03
C ASP A 46 12.36 6.09 -10.78
N ARG A 47 11.28 6.12 -10.00
CA ARG A 47 11.14 6.98 -8.83
C ARG A 47 11.48 6.25 -7.53
N LYS A 48 12.73 5.79 -7.43
CA LYS A 48 13.25 5.32 -6.13
C LYS A 48 13.54 6.52 -5.22
N PRO A 49 13.04 6.52 -3.97
CA PRO A 49 13.38 7.54 -2.99
C PRO A 49 14.88 7.47 -2.69
N LYS A 50 15.56 8.62 -2.72
CA LYS A 50 17.01 8.72 -2.47
C LYS A 50 17.30 9.80 -1.42
N GLY A 51 18.32 9.55 -0.61
CA GLY A 51 18.85 10.53 0.36
C GLY A 51 17.96 10.76 1.59
N LYS A 52 18.00 11.99 2.10
CA LYS A 52 17.20 12.44 3.25
C LYS A 52 15.87 13.05 2.77
N CYS A 53 14.88 13.10 3.66
CA CYS A 53 13.60 13.72 3.38
C CYS A 53 13.77 15.19 2.95
N SER A 54 13.19 15.57 1.82
CA SER A 54 13.22 16.95 1.31
C SER A 54 12.53 17.95 2.25
N ILE A 55 11.61 17.50 3.11
CA ILE A 55 10.82 18.35 4.02
C ILE A 55 11.54 18.53 5.36
N CYS A 56 11.69 17.45 6.15
CA CYS A 56 12.27 17.57 7.48
C CYS A 56 13.79 17.51 7.51
N ARG A 57 14.44 16.93 6.48
CA ARG A 57 15.90 16.69 6.41
C ARG A 57 16.52 15.90 7.57
N VAL A 58 15.71 15.43 8.53
CA VAL A 58 16.15 14.61 9.67
C VAL A 58 16.22 13.13 9.27
N HIS A 59 15.13 12.61 8.72
CA HIS A 59 14.97 11.18 8.45
C HIS A 59 15.32 10.80 7.00
N PRO A 60 15.76 9.56 6.74
CA PRO A 60 15.95 9.06 5.38
C PRO A 60 14.62 9.05 4.61
N ALA A 61 14.68 9.35 3.32
CA ALA A 61 13.52 9.28 2.45
C ALA A 61 13.14 7.82 2.16
N LYS A 62 11.84 7.51 2.27
CA LYS A 62 11.27 6.17 2.07
C LYS A 62 10.20 6.12 0.98
N SER A 63 9.67 7.28 0.57
CA SER A 63 8.60 7.37 -0.43
C SER A 63 8.79 8.60 -1.32
N VAL A 64 8.13 8.59 -2.48
CA VAL A 64 8.15 9.70 -3.44
C VAL A 64 6.73 10.25 -3.59
N CYS A 65 6.59 11.57 -3.51
CA CYS A 65 5.31 12.24 -3.74
C CYS A 65 4.88 12.11 -5.22
N ILE A 66 3.64 11.69 -5.47
CA ILE A 66 3.12 11.51 -6.82
C ILE A 66 3.00 12.87 -7.55
N LYS A 67 2.65 13.94 -6.81
CA LYS A 67 2.43 15.29 -7.36
C LYS A 67 3.73 16.02 -7.66
N CYS A 68 4.61 16.20 -6.68
CA CYS A 68 5.84 16.99 -6.84
C CYS A 68 7.10 16.16 -7.11
N GLY A 69 7.08 14.83 -6.93
CA GLY A 69 8.25 13.98 -7.13
C GLY A 69 9.30 14.04 -6.01
N ASN A 70 9.06 14.78 -4.93
CA ASN A 70 10.00 14.88 -3.82
C ASN A 70 10.13 13.56 -3.04
N SER A 71 11.35 13.24 -2.63
CA SER A 71 11.68 12.09 -1.77
C SER A 71 11.46 12.46 -0.31
N VAL A 72 10.54 11.79 0.38
CA VAL A 72 10.11 12.14 1.73
C VAL A 72 10.15 10.94 2.68
N CYS A 73 10.27 11.21 3.98
CA CYS A 73 10.20 10.19 5.02
C CYS A 73 8.74 9.82 5.32
N SER A 74 8.53 8.71 6.03
CA SER A 74 7.19 8.22 6.38
C SER A 74 6.35 9.20 7.21
N SER A 75 6.97 10.10 8.00
CA SER A 75 6.22 11.07 8.80
C SER A 75 5.75 12.30 8.01
N CYS A 76 6.44 12.63 6.91
CA CYS A 76 6.08 13.74 6.03
C CYS A 76 5.30 13.27 4.78
N TYR A 77 4.95 11.98 4.72
CA TYR A 77 4.24 11.35 3.61
C TYR A 77 2.91 10.79 4.07
N PHE A 78 1.87 11.03 3.27
CA PHE A 78 0.54 10.50 3.49
C PHE A 78 0.29 9.32 2.55
N THR A 79 0.49 8.10 3.05
CA THR A 79 0.42 6.86 2.27
C THR A 79 -0.92 6.66 1.56
N MET A 80 -2.03 7.02 2.21
CA MET A 80 -3.37 6.83 1.64
C MET A 80 -3.62 7.65 0.37
N VAL A 81 -3.01 8.83 0.26
CA VAL A 81 -3.18 9.73 -0.92
C VAL A 81 -1.94 9.76 -1.80
N GLY A 82 -0.81 9.25 -1.33
CA GLY A 82 0.47 9.27 -2.05
C GLY A 82 1.12 10.65 -2.16
N LEU A 83 0.80 11.58 -1.24
CA LEU A 83 1.24 12.98 -1.28
C LEU A 83 2.16 13.32 -0.10
N CYS A 84 3.06 14.29 -0.29
CA CYS A 84 3.83 14.87 0.79
C CYS A 84 3.08 16.01 1.49
N GLN A 85 3.55 16.39 2.68
CA GLN A 85 2.96 17.47 3.47
C GLN A 85 2.89 18.81 2.71
N ASP A 86 3.89 19.17 1.92
CA ASP A 86 3.86 20.44 1.14
C ASP A 86 2.79 20.45 0.04
N CYS A 87 2.34 19.28 -0.42
CA CYS A 87 1.33 19.17 -1.46
C CYS A 87 -0.11 19.21 -0.94
N LEU A 88 -0.29 19.18 0.38
CA LEU A 88 -1.59 19.25 1.05
C LEU A 88 -1.79 20.64 1.66
N SER A 89 -3.05 21.06 1.78
CA SER A 89 -3.40 22.28 2.51
C SER A 89 -3.15 22.08 4.02
N LYS A 90 -2.77 23.16 4.71
CA LYS A 90 -2.52 23.16 6.17
C LYS A 90 -3.72 22.62 6.95
N GLU A 91 -4.93 23.00 6.53
CA GLU A 91 -6.18 22.54 7.13
C GLU A 91 -6.38 21.02 7.05
N THR A 92 -6.08 20.41 5.90
CA THR A 92 -6.17 18.94 5.74
C THR A 92 -5.13 18.23 6.59
N ILE A 93 -3.93 18.79 6.71
CA ILE A 93 -2.84 18.21 7.52
C ILE A 93 -3.25 18.17 9.00
N GLU A 94 -3.80 19.25 9.52
CA GLU A 94 -4.25 19.31 10.92
C GLU A 94 -5.38 18.33 11.19
N LYS A 95 -6.39 18.28 10.31
CA LYS A 95 -7.52 17.33 10.42
C LYS A 95 -7.05 15.88 10.45
N TRP A 96 -6.00 15.54 9.69
CA TRP A 96 -5.53 14.16 9.60
C TRP A 96 -4.48 13.80 10.67
N LYS A 97 -3.57 14.71 11.01
CA LYS A 97 -2.55 14.45 12.04
C LYS A 97 -3.11 14.46 13.45
N ASN A 98 -4.14 15.27 13.72
CA ASN A 98 -4.69 15.43 15.06
C ASN A 98 -5.88 14.50 15.35
N LYS A 99 -6.30 13.67 14.39
CA LYS A 99 -7.38 12.69 14.60
C LYS A 99 -6.87 11.52 15.44
N LYS A 100 -6.67 11.73 16.74
CA LYS A 100 -6.61 10.63 17.71
C LYS A 100 -8.01 10.07 17.84
N THR A 101 -8.36 9.18 16.90
CA THR A 101 -9.58 8.40 16.98
C THR A 101 -9.44 7.42 18.12
N ASP A 102 -10.19 7.64 19.20
CA ASP A 102 -10.20 6.79 20.39
C ASP A 102 -11.03 5.54 20.07
N TRP A 103 -10.40 4.55 19.45
CA TRP A 103 -11.06 3.34 18.94
C TRP A 103 -11.83 2.58 20.04
N LYS A 104 -11.38 2.69 21.29
CA LYS A 104 -12.06 2.10 22.45
C LYS A 104 -13.43 2.71 22.71
N LYS A 105 -13.59 4.03 22.50
CA LYS A 105 -14.88 4.73 22.66
C LYS A 105 -15.82 4.53 21.48
N ILE A 106 -15.28 4.30 20.28
CA ILE A 106 -16.09 4.18 19.06
C ILE A 106 -16.63 2.78 18.88
N LEU A 107 -15.83 1.78 19.25
CA LEU A 107 -16.19 0.40 19.00
C LEU A 107 -17.07 -0.21 20.10
N ASP A 108 -17.12 0.38 21.32
CA ASP A 108 -17.93 -0.10 22.46
C ASP A 108 -17.88 -1.63 22.62
N ILE A 109 -16.68 -2.19 22.53
CA ILE A 109 -16.43 -3.63 22.65
C ILE A 109 -15.51 -3.84 23.85
N ASP A 110 -15.94 -4.72 24.76
CA ASP A 110 -15.09 -5.28 25.80
C ASP A 110 -14.06 -6.22 25.17
N TRP A 111 -12.79 -5.88 25.36
CA TRP A 111 -11.68 -6.69 24.89
C TRP A 111 -11.45 -7.81 25.92
N VAL A 112 -11.49 -9.06 25.46
CA VAL A 112 -11.16 -10.23 26.29
C VAL A 112 -9.64 -10.41 26.25
N ASP A 113 -9.01 -10.54 27.42
CA ASP A 113 -7.57 -10.79 27.61
C ASP A 113 -7.11 -12.15 27.07
#